data_AF-A0A2R6JUW6-F1
#
_entry.id   AF-A0A2R6JUW6-F1
#
_cell.length_a   1.000
_cell.length_b   1.000
_cell.length_c   1.000
_cell.angle_alpha   90.00
_cell.angle_beta   90.00
_cell.angle_gamma   90.00
#
_symmetry.space_group_name_H-M   'P 1'
#
loop_
_entity.id
_entity.type
_entity.pdbx_description
1 polymer ?
#
loop_
_entity_poly.entity_id
_entity_poly.type
_entity_poly.pdbx_seq_one_letter_code
_entity_poly.pdbx_strand_id
1 'polypeptide(L)' 'MYQEVKLLALLFPYLVFVAAGAFLGAAFVFPPLVFGTVGEGGVVITVAVTVASLAIIFTTEDGLVTIGTQLIGER' A
#
# COMPACT_ATOMS: atom_id res chain seq x y z
N MET A 1 -19.85 10.83 -5.68
CA MET A 1 -18.63 11.58 -6.06
C MET A 1 -17.66 11.85 -4.90
N TYR A 2 -18.02 12.56 -3.82
CA TYR A 2 -17.06 12.86 -2.73
C TYR A 2 -16.63 11.62 -1.93
N GLN A 3 -17.53 10.66 -1.68
CA GLN A 3 -17.19 9.39 -1.01
C GLN A 3 -16.32 8.47 -1.87
N GLU A 4 -16.52 8.42 -3.19
CA GLU A 4 -15.71 7.58 -4.10
C GLU A 4 -14.26 8.07 -4.16
N VAL A 5 -14.04 9.39 -4.20
CA VAL A 5 -12.70 10.00 -4.15
C VAL A 5 -12.02 9.72 -2.80
N LYS A 6 -12.76 9.79 -1.69
CA LYS A 6 -12.24 9.42 -0.37
C LYS A 6 -11.86 7.93 -0.29
N LEU A 7 -12.70 7.05 -0.82
CA LEU A 7 -12.44 5.61 -0.86
C LEU A 7 -11.18 5.32 -1.69
N LEU A 8 -11.05 5.90 -2.88
CA LEU A 8 -9.87 5.74 -3.73
C LEU A 8 -8.60 6.26 -3.04
N ALA A 9 -8.67 7.39 -2.35
CA ALA A 9 -7.55 7.94 -1.59
C ALA A 9 -7.12 7.01 -0.43
N LEU A 10 -8.08 6.35 0.23
CA LEU A 10 -7.81 5.39 1.31
C LEU A 10 -7.34 4.02 0.81
N LEU A 11 -7.70 3.63 -0.41
CA LEU A 11 -7.22 2.40 -1.05
C LEU A 11 -5.80 2.54 -1.60
N PHE A 12 -5.36 3.75 -1.94
CA PHE A 12 -4.02 3.98 -2.48
C PHE A 12 -2.89 3.43 -1.58
N PRO A 13 -2.86 3.69 -0.26
CA PRO A 13 -1.90 3.07 0.66
C PRO A 13 -1.87 1.54 0.59
N TYR A 14 -3.04 0.90 0.48
CA TYR A 14 -3.16 -0.56 0.35
C TYR A 14 -2.53 -1.07 -0.95
N LEU A 15 -2.81 -0.41 -2.08
CA LEU A 15 -2.24 -0.80 -3.37
C LEU A 15 -0.71 -0.69 -3.36
N VAL A 16 -0.19 0.39 -2.78
CA VAL A 16 1.25 0.60 -2.64
C VAL A 16 1.85 -0.48 -1.74
N PHE A 17 1.23 -0.80 -0.61
CA PHE A 17 1.70 -1.84 0.30
C PHE A 17 1.77 -3.22 -0.37
N VAL A 18 0.74 -3.62 -1.12
CA VAL A 18 0.72 -4.91 -1.81
C VAL A 18 1.79 -5.00 -2.90
N ALA A 19 1.92 -3.95 -3.73
CA ALA A 19 2.91 -3.91 -4.80
C ALA A 19 4.35 -3.90 -4.26
N ALA A 20 4.61 -3.08 -3.26
CA ALA A 20 5.92 -2.97 -2.63
C ALA A 20 6.29 -4.24 -1.85
N GLY A 21 5.32 -4.86 -1.17
CA GLY A 21 5.50 -6.15 -0.50
C GLY A 21 5.85 -7.28 -1.46
N ALA A 22 5.20 -7.35 -2.62
CA ALA A 22 5.53 -8.33 -3.66
C ALA A 22 6.96 -8.13 -4.20
N PHE A 23 7.37 -6.87 -4.41
CA PHE A 23 8.74 -6.55 -4.81
C PHE A 23 9.77 -6.95 -3.76
N LEU A 24 9.53 -6.67 -2.47
CA LEU A 24 10.42 -7.07 -1.39
C LEU A 24 10.51 -8.60 -1.27
N GLY A 25 9.38 -9.30 -1.43
CA GLY A 25 9.37 -10.77 -1.52
C GLY A 25 10.28 -11.27 -2.65
N ALA A 26 10.19 -10.65 -3.83
CA ALA A 26 11.08 -10.97 -4.94
C ALA A 26 12.56 -10.66 -4.63
N ALA A 27 12.86 -9.61 -3.86
CA ALA A 27 14.23 -9.31 -3.43
C ALA A 27 14.83 -10.39 -2.53
N PHE A 28 14.01 -11.08 -1.72
CA PHE A 28 14.44 -12.22 -0.92
C PHE A 28 14.61 -13.51 -1.74
N VAL A 29 13.72 -13.76 -2.72
CA VAL A 29 13.73 -14.99 -3.52
C VAL A 29 14.76 -14.93 -4.66
N PHE A 30 14.91 -13.76 -5.30
CA PHE A 30 15.80 -13.53 -6.44
C PHE A 30 16.69 -12.29 -6.25
N PRO A 31 17.58 -12.27 -5.24
CA PRO A 31 18.35 -11.07 -4.91
C PRO A 31 19.16 -10.50 -6.10
N PRO A 32 19.95 -11.29 -6.85
CA PRO A 32 20.79 -10.73 -7.92
C PRO A 32 19.99 -9.98 -8.99
N LEU A 33 18.78 -10.47 -9.32
CA LEU A 33 17.92 -9.86 -10.32
C LEU A 33 17.33 -8.54 -9.82
N VAL A 34 16.87 -8.50 -8.56
CA VAL A 34 16.24 -7.30 -7.98
C VAL A 34 17.28 -6.22 -7.67
N PHE A 35 18.39 -6.59 -7.01
CA PHE A 35 19.48 -5.65 -6.76
C PHE A 35 20.16 -5.21 -8.06
N GLY A 36 20.21 -6.05 -9.09
CA GLY A 36 20.74 -5.68 -10.41
C GLY A 36 19.85 -4.74 -11.23
N THR A 37 18.53 -4.73 -10.98
CA THR A 37 17.58 -3.88 -11.72
C THR A 37 17.33 -2.54 -11.05
N VAL A 38 17.22 -2.52 -9.71
CA VAL A 38 16.82 -1.31 -8.96
C VAL A 38 17.91 -0.83 -8.00
N GLY A 39 18.95 -1.62 -7.77
CA GLY A 39 20.04 -1.30 -6.84
C GLY A 39 19.63 -1.41 -5.38
N GLU A 40 20.63 -1.38 -4.49
CA GLU A 40 20.41 -1.38 -3.04
C GLU A 40 19.56 -0.17 -2.60
N GLY A 41 19.83 1.00 -3.16
CA GLY A 41 19.04 2.21 -2.89
C GLY A 41 17.56 2.06 -3.26
N GLY A 42 17.27 1.39 -4.38
CA GLY A 42 15.90 1.10 -4.80
C GLY A 42 15.16 0.22 -3.80
N VAL A 43 15.82 -0.84 -3.33
CA VAL A 43 15.25 -1.74 -2.32
C VAL A 43 14.98 -0.99 -1.00
N VAL A 44 15.92 -0.15 -0.55
CA VAL A 44 15.74 0.68 0.67
C VAL A 44 14.53 1.61 0.54
N ILE A 45 14.36 2.27 -0.61
CA ILE A 45 13.19 3.11 -0.88
C ILE A 45 11.92 2.28 -0.83
N THR A 46 11.91 1.09 -1.43
CA THR A 46 10.73 0.21 -1.40
C THR A 46 10.37 -0.21 0.04
N VAL A 47 11.36 -0.50 0.89
CA VAL A 47 11.12 -0.77 2.32
C VAL A 47 10.49 0.44 3.00
N ALA A 48 11.07 1.63 2.82
CA ALA A 48 10.56 2.85 3.44
C ALA A 48 9.11 3.15 3.02
N VAL A 49 8.80 3.01 1.73
CA VAL A 49 7.45 3.20 1.19
C VAL A 49 6.48 2.15 1.75
N THR A 50 6.90 0.88 1.85
CA THR A 50 6.06 -0.19 2.43
C THR A 50 5.69 0.11 3.87
N VAL A 51 6.67 0.52 4.69
CA VAL A 51 6.45 0.88 6.10
C VAL A 51 5.55 2.11 6.23
N ALA A 52 5.77 3.13 5.41
CA ALA A 52 4.92 4.34 5.40
C ALA A 52 3.47 4.01 5.01
N SER A 53 3.27 3.20 3.96
CA SER A 53 1.94 2.74 3.56
C SER A 53 1.25 1.95 4.67
N LEU A 54 1.97 1.05 5.34
CA LEU A 54 1.43 0.28 6.46
C LEU A 54 1.01 1.19 7.63
N ALA A 55 1.82 2.19 7.97
CA ALA A 55 1.48 3.16 9.01
C ALA A 55 0.23 3.98 8.65
N ILE A 56 0.08 4.38 7.39
CA ILE A 56 -1.11 5.08 6.91
C ILE A 56 -2.34 4.17 7.01
N ILE A 57 -2.21 2.89 6.62
CA ILE A 57 -3.29 1.91 6.73
C ILE A 57 -3.80 1.80 8.17
N PHE A 58 -2.89 1.62 9.14
CA PHE A 58 -3.27 1.52 10.56
C PHE A 58 -3.90 2.79 11.12
N THR A 59 -3.51 3.96 10.63
CA THR A 59 -4.08 5.23 11.09
C THR A 59 -5.39 5.59 10.40
N THR A 60 -5.77 4.88 9.33
CA THR A 60 -6.96 5.18 8.52
C THR A 60 -8.02 4.07 8.52
N GLU A 61 -7.80 3.02 9.29
CA GLU A 61 -8.67 1.84 9.40
C GLU A 61 -10.13 2.21 9.74
N ASP A 62 -10.34 3.09 10.72
CA ASP A 62 -11.67 3.59 11.10
C ASP A 62 -12.38 4.34 9.96
N GLY A 63 -11.62 5.07 9.14
CA GLY A 63 -12.15 5.82 7.99
C GLY A 63 -12.66 4.90 6.88
N LEU A 64 -11.95 3.80 6.63
CA LEU A 64 -12.36 2.77 5.67
C LEU A 64 -13.62 2.03 6.11
N VAL A 65 -13.69 1.63 7.39
CA VAL A 65 -14.87 0.97 7.96
C VAL A 65 -16.10 1.90 7.91
N THR A 66 -15.91 3.18 8.24
CA THR A 66 -16.98 4.19 8.18
C THR A 66 -17.51 4.39 6.77
N ILE A 67 -16.64 4.49 5.76
CA ILE A 67 -17.08 4.63 4.36
C ILE A 67 -17.74 3.35 3.86
N GLY A 68 -17.20 2.18 4.21
CA GLY A 68 -17.78 0.89 3.83
C GLY A 68 -19.19 0.69 4.39
N THR A 69 -19.40 1.03 5.66
CA THR A 69 -20.73 0.96 6.29
C THR A 69 -21.73 1.94 5.70
N GLN A 70 -21.30 3.16 5.35
CA GLN A 70 -22.15 4.14 4.66
C GLN A 70 -22.59 3.65 3.26
N LEU A 71 -21.65 3.10 2.48
CA LEU A 71 -21.95 2.61 1.12
C LEU A 71 -22.87 1.38 1.11
N ILE A 72 -22.79 0.53 2.15
CA ILE A 72 -23.65 -0.66 2.28
C ILE A 72 -25.02 -0.30 2.88
N GLY A 73 -25.06 0.65 3.81
CA GLY A 73 -26.30 1.10 4.46
C GLY A 73 -27.16 2.04 3.63
N GLU A 74 -26.62 2.63 2.56
CA GLU A 74 -27.38 3.40 1.56
C GLU A 74 -28.04 2.52 0.46
N ARG A 75 -28.01 1.18 0.61
CA ARG A 75 -28.81 0.24 -0.19
C ARG A 75 -30.05 -0.24 0.58
#